data_AF-A0A1Z5KI29-F1
#
_entry.id   AF-A0A1Z5KI29-F1
#
_cell.length_a   1.000
_cell.length_b   1.000
_cell.length_c   1.000
_cell.angle_alpha   90.00
_cell.angle_beta   90.00
_cell.angle_gamma   90.00
#
_symmetry.space_group_name_H-M   'P 1'
#
loop_
_entity.id
_entity.type
_entity.pdbx_description
1 polymer ?
#
loop_
_entity_poly.entity_id
_entity_poly.type
_entity_poly.pdbx_seq_one_letter_code
_entity_poly.pdbx_strand_id
1 'polypeptide(L)'
;MSMDKDEISDETSKRICAHMNDDHYVSVYAMAKSLVQLQPKWKISSVNMKKVTSAGCHIQVITCSGDMCQSQNVVYNFDEAPVTQTKLRPLLIAIHHKETGPKLSWLWSKPLLLLIVSGLAFAFWGAFLSDQEQLEKNFDVFTNNIIGSSPPFQLCMALRYVLYFTALAHLFEVAFLAYFGRKHVKLSTSATIQWSLLVFFCGYPIFSEFIDFLEVLKRSKADKKK
;
A
#
# COMPACT_ATOMS: atom_id res chain seq x y z
N MET A 1 11.04 24.94 39.67
CA MET A 1 10.82 23.70 38.90
C MET A 1 9.84 24.05 37.78
N SER A 2 10.34 24.51 36.63
CA SER A 2 9.52 24.98 35.50
C SER A 2 9.37 23.85 34.48
N MET A 3 8.29 23.07 34.60
CA MET A 3 8.01 21.91 33.73
C MET A 3 7.06 22.20 32.56
N ASP A 4 6.77 23.46 32.23
CA ASP A 4 5.75 23.82 31.21
C ASP A 4 6.31 24.28 29.84
N LYS A 5 7.61 24.09 29.56
CA LYS A 5 8.22 24.68 28.34
C LYS A 5 8.18 23.83 27.07
N ASP A 6 7.73 22.58 27.13
CA ASP A 6 7.77 21.67 25.98
C ASP A 6 6.41 21.10 25.55
N GLU A 7 5.31 21.61 26.13
CA GLU A 7 3.97 21.24 25.72
C GLU A 7 3.60 21.93 24.38
N ILE A 8 2.94 21.18 23.50
CA ILE A 8 2.56 21.68 22.18
C ILE A 8 1.40 22.66 22.35
N SER A 9 1.68 23.96 22.23
CA SER A 9 0.65 25.00 22.29
C SER A 9 -0.39 24.83 21.18
N ASP A 10 -1.63 25.31 21.41
CA ASP A 10 -2.70 25.22 20.42
C ASP A 10 -2.36 25.95 19.11
N GLU A 11 -1.61 27.06 19.18
CA GLU A 11 -1.12 27.80 18.00
C GLU A 11 -0.09 26.98 17.21
N THR A 12 0.83 26.33 17.90
CA THR A 12 1.82 25.43 17.30
C THR A 12 1.11 24.23 16.65
N SER A 13 0.16 23.61 17.35
CA SER A 13 -0.68 22.54 16.82
C SER A 13 -1.40 22.98 15.54
N LYS A 14 -2.04 24.15 15.54
CA LYS A 14 -2.73 24.69 14.34
C LYS A 14 -1.78 24.87 13.17
N ARG A 15 -0.60 25.44 13.39
CA ARG A 15 0.43 25.63 12.34
C ARG A 15 0.90 24.28 11.77
N ILE A 16 1.14 23.30 12.64
CA ILE A 16 1.55 21.95 12.22
C ILE A 16 0.44 21.27 11.44
N CYS A 17 -0.81 21.33 11.91
CA CYS A 17 -1.96 20.76 11.22
C CYS A 17 -2.11 21.35 9.81
N ALA A 18 -2.04 22.69 9.68
CA ALA A 18 -2.10 23.35 8.38
C ALA A 18 -1.00 22.84 7.44
N HIS A 19 0.26 22.87 7.89
CA HIS A 19 1.39 22.38 7.10
C HIS A 19 1.27 20.89 6.73
N MET A 20 0.74 20.06 7.65
CA MET A 20 0.52 18.64 7.38
C MET A 20 -0.59 18.41 6.35
N ASN A 21 -1.70 19.13 6.47
CA ASN A 21 -2.81 19.04 5.51
C ASN A 21 -2.41 19.57 4.13
N ASP A 22 -1.55 20.58 4.08
CA ASP A 22 -1.13 21.18 2.83
C ASP A 22 -0.04 20.34 2.15
N ASP A 23 1.08 20.10 2.82
CA ASP A 23 2.29 19.58 2.15
C ASP A 23 2.50 18.08 2.38
N HIS A 24 1.80 17.52 3.36
CA HIS A 24 1.92 16.13 3.78
C HIS A 24 0.55 15.42 3.85
N TYR A 25 -0.38 15.83 2.98
CA TYR A 25 -1.74 15.28 2.95
C TYR A 25 -1.76 13.74 2.84
N VAL A 26 -0.83 13.17 2.07
CA VAL A 26 -0.67 11.71 1.93
C VAL A 26 -0.33 11.04 3.27
N SER A 27 0.47 11.67 4.13
CA SER A 27 0.78 11.16 5.46
C SER A 27 -0.46 11.14 6.34
N VAL A 28 -1.28 12.20 6.30
CA VAL A 28 -2.55 12.29 7.03
C VAL A 28 -3.53 11.23 6.55
N TYR A 29 -3.61 11.03 5.24
CA TYR A 29 -4.42 9.99 4.62
C TYR A 29 -3.96 8.58 5.03
N ALA A 30 -2.66 8.32 5.04
CA ALA A 30 -2.11 7.03 5.44
C ALA A 30 -2.42 6.71 6.91
N MET A 31 -2.26 7.69 7.82
CA MET A 31 -2.67 7.56 9.22
C MET A 31 -4.18 7.30 9.37
N ALA A 32 -5.02 8.01 8.62
CA ALA A 32 -6.47 7.76 8.63
C ALA A 32 -6.80 6.35 8.12
N LYS A 33 -6.19 5.92 7.01
CA LYS A 33 -6.41 4.61 6.38
C LYS A 33 -6.03 3.45 7.32
N SER A 34 -5.08 3.63 8.23
CA SER A 34 -4.73 2.58 9.21
C SER A 34 -5.67 2.50 10.41
N LEU A 35 -6.45 3.55 10.70
CA LEU A 35 -7.39 3.60 11.81
C LEU A 35 -8.83 3.23 11.41
N VAL A 36 -9.22 3.57 10.19
CA VAL A 36 -10.62 3.43 9.74
C VAL A 36 -10.89 2.04 9.18
N GLN A 37 -11.85 1.34 9.77
CA GLN A 37 -12.43 0.13 9.19
C GLN A 37 -13.50 0.53 8.18
N LEU A 38 -13.19 0.41 6.89
CA LEU A 38 -14.14 0.72 5.82
C LEU A 38 -15.11 -0.44 5.60
N GLN A 39 -16.39 -0.11 5.53
CA GLN A 39 -17.40 -1.02 5.04
C GLN A 39 -17.21 -1.29 3.53
N PRO A 40 -17.71 -2.42 2.99
CA PRO A 40 -17.66 -2.67 1.56
C PRO A 40 -18.23 -1.50 0.75
N LYS A 41 -17.56 -1.10 -0.32
CA LYS A 41 -17.91 0.04 -1.21
C LYS A 41 -17.77 1.44 -0.59
N TRP A 42 -17.39 1.58 0.67
CA TRP A 42 -17.04 2.87 1.25
C TRP A 42 -15.58 3.20 0.95
N LYS A 43 -15.30 4.48 0.67
CA LYS A 43 -13.95 4.98 0.43
C LYS A 43 -13.70 6.24 1.24
N ILE A 44 -12.46 6.46 1.65
CA ILE A 44 -12.06 7.73 2.25
C ILE A 44 -12.07 8.80 1.14
N SER A 45 -12.94 9.80 1.29
CA SER A 45 -13.10 10.90 0.35
C SER A 45 -12.21 12.08 0.72
N SER A 46 -12.16 12.42 2.01
CA SER A 46 -11.37 13.54 2.52
C SER A 46 -10.82 13.23 3.92
N VAL A 47 -9.65 13.78 4.24
CA VAL A 47 -9.03 13.71 5.55
C VAL A 47 -8.53 15.08 5.96
N ASN A 48 -8.58 15.39 7.25
CA ASN A 48 -8.09 16.67 7.74
C ASN A 48 -7.58 16.49 9.17
N MET A 49 -6.29 16.74 9.40
CA MET A 49 -5.71 16.79 10.73
C MET A 49 -6.21 18.05 11.45
N LYS A 50 -6.87 17.86 12.59
CA LYS A 50 -7.52 18.94 13.36
C LYS A 50 -6.69 19.43 14.53
N LYS A 51 -6.02 18.51 15.22
CA LYS A 51 -5.22 18.81 16.40
C LYS A 51 -4.05 17.84 16.52
N VAL A 52 -2.91 18.35 16.95
CA VAL A 52 -1.76 17.53 17.37
C VAL A 52 -1.54 17.79 18.85
N THR A 53 -1.45 16.72 19.62
CA THR A 53 -1.16 16.76 21.06
C THR A 53 0.14 16.00 21.33
N SER A 54 0.61 16.00 22.57
CA SER A 54 1.75 15.19 22.99
C SER A 54 1.47 13.68 22.91
N ALA A 55 0.20 13.28 22.85
CA ALA A 55 -0.22 11.88 22.81
C ALA A 55 -0.56 11.39 21.40
N GLY A 56 -0.87 12.27 20.45
CA GLY A 56 -1.29 11.83 19.12
C GLY A 56 -1.82 12.92 18.20
N CYS A 57 -2.39 12.48 17.09
CA CYS A 57 -3.02 13.34 16.07
C CYS A 57 -4.53 13.06 16.00
N HIS A 58 -5.34 14.10 16.13
CA HIS A 58 -6.78 14.05 15.88
C HIS A 58 -7.03 14.32 14.39
N ILE A 59 -7.68 13.37 13.73
CA ILE A 59 -7.93 13.39 12.29
C ILE A 59 -9.43 13.28 12.05
N GLN A 60 -9.99 14.26 11.34
CA GLN A 60 -11.33 14.14 10.78
C GLN A 60 -11.24 13.37 9.47
N VAL A 61 -12.04 12.32 9.34
CA VAL A 61 -12.13 11.50 8.14
C VAL A 61 -13.55 11.57 7.61
N ILE A 62 -13.67 11.80 6.30
CA ILE A 62 -14.94 11.72 5.58
C ILE A 62 -14.86 10.50 4.68
N THR A 63 -15.76 9.54 4.90
CA THR A 63 -15.93 8.36 4.06
C THR A 63 -17.22 8.49 3.26
N CYS A 64 -17.25 8.01 2.03
CA CYS A 64 -18.45 8.06 1.19
C CYS A 64 -18.69 6.74 0.45
N SER A 65 -19.96 6.46 0.15
CA SER A 65 -20.41 5.41 -0.77
C SER A 65 -21.56 5.95 -1.63
N GLY A 66 -21.27 6.24 -2.91
CA GLY A 66 -22.18 7.00 -3.76
C GLY A 66 -22.38 8.42 -3.19
N ASP A 67 -23.64 8.81 -3.02
CA ASP A 67 -24.02 10.13 -2.49
C ASP A 67 -24.05 10.18 -0.95
N MET A 68 -23.91 9.04 -0.29
CA MET A 68 -23.92 8.95 1.18
C MET A 68 -22.51 9.17 1.72
N CYS A 69 -22.33 10.18 2.58
CA CYS A 69 -21.06 10.47 3.24
C CYS A 69 -21.21 10.51 4.76
N GLN A 70 -20.21 10.00 5.47
CA GLN A 70 -20.12 10.02 6.93
C GLN A 70 -18.84 10.74 7.34
N SER A 71 -18.96 11.64 8.32
CA SER A 71 -17.81 12.24 8.98
C SER A 71 -17.58 11.55 10.32
N GLN A 72 -16.32 11.20 10.61
CA GLN A 72 -15.90 10.65 11.88
C GLN A 72 -14.57 11.26 12.31
N ASN A 73 -14.37 11.41 13.61
CA ASN A 73 -13.10 11.84 14.18
C ASN A 73 -12.37 10.63 14.75
N VAL A 74 -11.14 10.41 14.30
CA VAL A 74 -10.26 9.35 14.78
C VAL A 74 -9.01 9.94 15.41
N VAL A 75 -8.37 9.19 16.31
CA VAL A 75 -7.14 9.60 16.98
C VAL A 75 -6.05 8.61 16.63
N TYR A 76 -4.96 9.11 16.03
CA TYR A 76 -3.73 8.36 15.83
C TYR A 76 -2.86 8.55 17.07
N ASN A 77 -2.75 7.53 17.91
CA ASN A 77 -1.94 7.58 19.11
C ASN A 77 -0.45 7.39 18.77
N PHE A 78 0.43 8.13 19.43
CA PHE A 78 1.86 7.93 19.34
C PHE A 78 2.29 6.74 20.21
N ASP A 79 3.20 5.92 19.68
CA ASP A 79 3.73 4.75 20.41
C ASP A 79 4.55 5.19 21.66
N GLU A 80 5.22 6.35 21.60
CA GLU A 80 6.07 6.90 22.67
C GLU A 80 5.54 8.26 23.20
N ALA A 81 4.36 8.26 23.81
CA ALA A 81 3.81 9.46 24.46
C ALA A 81 4.35 9.65 25.90
N PRO A 82 4.50 10.90 26.41
CA PRO A 82 4.25 12.17 25.73
C PRO A 82 5.43 12.61 24.85
N VAL A 83 5.10 13.17 23.69
CA VAL A 83 6.07 13.69 22.72
C VAL A 83 6.21 15.19 22.88
N THR A 84 7.44 15.66 23.01
CA THR A 84 7.78 17.09 23.07
C THR A 84 7.75 17.72 21.67
N GLN A 85 7.60 19.04 21.59
CA GLN A 85 7.59 19.76 20.32
C GLN A 85 8.83 19.47 19.45
N THR A 86 10.01 19.35 20.07
CA THR A 86 11.28 19.07 19.36
C THR A 86 11.32 17.68 18.74
N LYS A 87 10.69 16.69 19.38
CA LYS A 87 10.62 15.29 18.90
C LYS A 87 9.44 15.04 17.96
N LEU A 88 8.47 15.94 17.90
CA LEU A 88 7.25 15.75 17.11
C LEU A 88 7.54 15.64 15.61
N ARG A 89 8.39 16.50 15.04
CA ARG A 89 8.71 16.46 13.61
C ARG A 89 9.38 15.14 13.17
N PRO A 90 10.48 14.68 13.79
CA PRO A 90 11.09 13.40 13.41
C PRO A 90 10.12 12.24 13.62
N LEU A 91 9.27 12.29 14.65
CA LEU A 91 8.24 11.28 14.86
C LEU A 91 7.21 11.25 13.71
N LEU A 92 6.69 12.41 13.27
CA LEU A 92 5.75 12.48 12.14
C LEU A 92 6.37 11.96 10.84
N ILE A 93 7.67 12.16 10.62
CA ILE A 93 8.40 11.59 9.48
C ILE A 93 8.48 10.06 9.60
N ALA A 94 8.79 9.55 10.79
CA ALA A 94 8.81 8.10 11.04
C ALA A 94 7.42 7.48 10.83
N ILE A 95 6.37 8.11 11.34
CA ILE A 95 4.96 7.71 11.12
C ILE A 95 4.63 7.72 9.64
N HIS A 96 5.01 8.76 8.90
CA HIS A 96 4.81 8.80 7.44
C HIS A 96 5.42 7.57 6.76
N HIS A 97 6.68 7.26 7.07
CA HIS A 97 7.35 6.09 6.48
C HIS A 97 6.72 4.75 6.90
N LYS A 98 6.26 4.64 8.15
CA LYS A 98 5.56 3.46 8.67
C LYS A 98 4.22 3.25 7.97
N GLU A 99 3.39 4.29 7.90
CA GLU A 99 2.01 4.20 7.41
C GLU A 99 1.89 4.19 5.88
N THR A 100 2.85 4.79 5.16
CA THR A 100 2.93 4.69 3.69
C THR A 100 3.66 3.45 3.20
N GLY A 101 4.32 2.71 4.11
CA GLY A 101 4.91 1.41 3.83
C GLY A 101 3.85 0.35 3.52
N PRO A 102 4.21 -0.72 2.80
CA PRO A 102 3.27 -1.80 2.55
C PRO A 102 3.14 -2.69 3.78
N LYS A 103 1.99 -3.34 3.93
CA LYS A 103 1.75 -4.27 5.04
C LYS A 103 1.89 -5.71 4.54
N LEU A 104 2.91 -6.43 5.02
CA LEU A 104 3.13 -7.84 4.66
C LEU A 104 1.93 -8.73 5.04
N SER A 105 1.15 -8.34 6.06
CA SER A 105 -0.09 -9.01 6.45
C SER A 105 -1.14 -9.05 5.34
N TRP A 106 -1.04 -8.21 4.31
CA TRP A 106 -1.92 -8.26 3.14
C TRP A 106 -1.85 -9.59 2.41
N LEU A 107 -0.66 -10.20 2.32
CA LEU A 107 -0.47 -11.48 1.65
C LEU A 107 -1.38 -12.57 2.20
N TRP A 108 -1.62 -12.56 3.51
CA TRP A 108 -2.42 -13.58 4.20
C TRP A 108 -3.88 -13.17 4.40
N SER A 109 -4.16 -11.88 4.48
CA SER A 109 -5.52 -11.37 4.73
C SER A 109 -6.37 -11.21 3.47
N LYS A 110 -5.77 -11.24 2.27
CA LYS A 110 -6.48 -11.11 1.00
C LYS A 110 -6.41 -12.41 0.19
N PRO A 111 -7.52 -13.16 0.03
CA PRO A 111 -7.50 -14.47 -0.64
C PRO A 111 -7.05 -14.39 -2.11
N LEU A 112 -7.34 -13.28 -2.80
CA LEU A 112 -6.90 -13.05 -4.17
C LEU A 112 -5.36 -13.02 -4.30
N LEU A 113 -4.66 -12.47 -3.30
CA LEU A 113 -3.19 -12.41 -3.34
C LEU A 113 -2.58 -13.80 -3.20
N LEU A 114 -3.12 -14.63 -2.31
CA LEU A 114 -2.70 -16.02 -2.18
C LEU A 114 -2.89 -16.77 -3.50
N LEU A 115 -4.04 -16.60 -4.16
CA LEU A 115 -4.31 -17.23 -5.45
C LEU A 115 -3.31 -16.82 -6.53
N ILE A 116 -2.96 -15.53 -6.61
CA ILE A 116 -1.96 -15.02 -7.57
C ILE A 116 -0.59 -15.61 -7.29
N VAL A 117 -0.14 -15.58 -6.03
CA VAL A 117 1.16 -16.12 -5.63
C VAL A 117 1.23 -17.63 -5.91
N SER A 118 0.18 -18.38 -5.58
CA SER A 118 0.10 -19.81 -5.88
C SER A 118 0.08 -20.09 -7.39
N GLY A 119 -0.64 -19.29 -8.17
CA GLY A 119 -0.67 -19.39 -9.64
C GLY A 119 0.69 -19.12 -10.27
N LEU A 120 1.42 -18.11 -9.77
CA LEU A 120 2.78 -17.82 -10.21
C LEU A 120 3.76 -18.93 -9.83
N ALA A 121 3.65 -19.49 -8.62
CA ALA A 121 4.45 -20.63 -8.21
C ALA A 121 4.18 -21.86 -9.10
N PHE A 122 2.92 -22.12 -9.45
CA PHE A 122 2.54 -23.18 -10.37
C PHE A 122 3.07 -22.93 -11.80
N ALA A 123 2.96 -21.71 -12.32
CA ALA A 123 3.50 -21.34 -13.62
C ALA A 123 5.03 -21.45 -13.65
N PHE A 124 5.71 -21.04 -12.58
CA PHE A 124 7.16 -21.20 -12.42
C PHE A 124 7.54 -22.68 -12.40
N TRP A 125 6.87 -23.50 -11.60
CA TRP A 125 7.07 -24.95 -11.56
C TRP A 125 6.90 -25.59 -12.94
N GLY A 126 5.80 -25.28 -13.64
CA GLY A 126 5.53 -25.81 -14.99
C GLY A 126 6.50 -25.30 -16.06
N ALA A 127 7.07 -24.11 -15.91
CA ALA A 127 8.05 -23.55 -16.83
C ALA A 127 9.44 -24.21 -16.70
N PHE A 128 9.80 -24.67 -15.51
CA PHE A 128 11.09 -25.31 -15.20
C PHE A 128 11.11 -26.83 -15.39
N LEU A 129 9.96 -27.49 -15.44
CA LEU A 129 9.83 -28.93 -15.74
C LEU A 129 10.11 -29.32 -17.21
N SER A 130 10.79 -28.47 -17.97
CA SER A 130 10.87 -28.53 -19.43
C SER A 130 11.78 -29.59 -20.04
N ASP A 131 12.35 -30.49 -19.24
CA ASP A 131 13.07 -31.62 -19.78
C ASP A 131 12.03 -32.63 -20.29
N GLN A 132 11.97 -32.86 -21.61
CA GLN A 132 10.93 -33.68 -22.24
C GLN A 132 10.84 -35.08 -21.60
N GLU A 133 11.97 -35.65 -21.18
CA GLU A 133 12.06 -36.95 -20.51
C GLU A 133 11.45 -36.97 -19.10
N GLN A 134 11.50 -35.85 -18.35
CA GLN A 134 10.87 -35.73 -17.03
C GLN A 134 9.39 -35.36 -17.13
N LEU A 135 8.99 -34.69 -18.21
CA LEU A 135 7.61 -34.36 -18.52
C LEU A 135 6.79 -35.62 -18.78
N GLU A 136 7.24 -36.51 -19.67
CA GLU A 136 6.51 -37.74 -20.01
C GLU A 136 6.30 -38.67 -18.80
N LYS A 137 7.28 -38.76 -17.88
CA LYS A 137 7.16 -39.59 -16.67
C LYS A 137 6.28 -39.01 -15.57
N ASN A 138 6.19 -37.68 -15.42
CA ASN A 138 5.50 -37.03 -14.31
C ASN A 138 4.11 -36.47 -14.68
N PHE A 139 3.83 -36.23 -15.96
CA PHE A 139 2.57 -35.60 -16.39
C PHE A 139 1.42 -36.58 -16.65
N ASP A 140 1.69 -37.86 -16.94
CA ASP A 140 0.64 -38.83 -17.30
C ASP A 140 -0.42 -39.06 -16.21
N VAL A 141 -0.07 -38.77 -14.95
CA VAL A 141 -0.97 -38.91 -13.79
C VAL A 141 -1.84 -37.66 -13.55
N PHE A 142 -1.38 -36.47 -13.95
CA PHE A 142 -2.03 -35.20 -13.58
C PHE A 142 -2.87 -34.58 -14.70
N THR A 143 -2.42 -34.64 -15.97
CA THR A 143 -3.12 -33.97 -17.08
C THR A 143 -4.29 -34.75 -17.65
N ASN A 144 -4.27 -36.09 -17.58
CA ASN A 144 -5.35 -36.91 -18.12
C ASN A 144 -6.70 -36.74 -17.38
N ASN A 145 -6.69 -36.17 -16.16
CA ASN A 145 -7.89 -36.01 -15.33
C ASN A 145 -8.41 -34.56 -15.19
N ILE A 146 -7.64 -33.52 -15.53
CA ILE A 146 -7.97 -32.13 -15.13
C ILE A 146 -8.03 -31.14 -16.31
N ILE A 147 -7.18 -31.28 -17.33
CA ILE A 147 -7.04 -30.29 -18.41
C ILE A 147 -7.05 -31.08 -19.71
N GLY A 148 -8.24 -31.25 -20.30
CA GLY A 148 -8.43 -32.10 -21.47
C GLY A 148 -7.40 -31.90 -22.59
N SER A 149 -6.91 -33.03 -23.10
CA SER A 149 -6.26 -33.28 -24.42
C SER A 149 -5.31 -32.22 -25.02
N SER A 150 -4.74 -31.32 -24.22
CA SER A 150 -3.67 -30.44 -24.68
C SER A 150 -2.34 -31.15 -24.48
N PRO A 151 -1.48 -31.29 -25.52
CA PRO A 151 -0.18 -31.92 -25.38
C PRO A 151 0.61 -31.23 -24.24
N PRO A 152 1.16 -31.96 -23.26
CA PRO A 152 1.88 -31.41 -22.10
C PRO A 152 2.93 -30.35 -22.48
N PHE A 153 3.60 -30.56 -23.61
CA PHE A 153 4.55 -29.61 -24.19
C PHE A 153 3.94 -28.24 -24.51
N GLN A 154 2.74 -28.19 -25.11
CA GLN A 154 2.07 -26.93 -25.46
C GLN A 154 1.66 -26.16 -24.19
N LEU A 155 1.20 -26.87 -23.16
CA LEU A 155 0.87 -26.28 -21.87
C LEU A 155 2.11 -25.67 -21.20
N CYS A 156 3.24 -26.38 -21.17
CA CYS A 156 4.50 -25.85 -20.63
C CYS A 156 4.99 -24.61 -21.39
N MET A 157 4.90 -24.61 -22.73
CA MET A 157 5.24 -23.43 -23.54
C MET A 157 4.32 -22.25 -23.25
N ALA A 158 3.00 -22.48 -23.13
CA ALA A 158 2.05 -21.43 -22.75
C ALA A 158 2.36 -20.85 -21.36
N LEU A 159 2.64 -21.69 -20.36
CA LEU A 159 3.01 -21.26 -19.01
C LEU A 159 4.28 -20.41 -19.00
N ARG A 160 5.27 -20.73 -19.83
CA ARG A 160 6.49 -19.90 -20.01
C ARG A 160 6.18 -18.51 -20.57
N TYR A 161 5.37 -18.41 -21.61
CA TYR A 161 4.97 -17.11 -22.16
C TYR A 161 4.19 -16.28 -21.15
N VAL A 162 3.25 -16.89 -20.42
CA VAL A 162 2.51 -16.24 -19.34
C VAL A 162 3.46 -15.75 -18.25
N LEU A 163 4.44 -16.55 -17.85
CA LEU A 163 5.44 -16.18 -16.84
C LEU A 163 6.27 -14.96 -17.29
N TYR A 164 6.81 -14.97 -18.51
CA TYR A 164 7.60 -13.85 -19.03
C TYR A 164 6.79 -12.56 -19.19
N PHE A 165 5.57 -12.67 -19.72
CA PHE A 165 4.67 -11.53 -19.84
C PHE A 165 4.34 -10.94 -18.47
N THR A 166 4.01 -11.80 -17.50
CA THR A 166 3.66 -11.37 -16.14
C THR A 166 4.85 -10.72 -15.44
N ALA A 167 6.05 -11.31 -15.55
CA ALA A 167 7.27 -10.73 -15.01
C ALA A 167 7.55 -9.34 -15.61
N LEU A 168 7.39 -9.18 -16.93
CA LEU A 168 7.58 -7.89 -17.59
C LEU A 168 6.55 -6.86 -17.13
N ALA A 169 5.27 -7.23 -17.05
CA ALA A 169 4.21 -6.36 -16.54
C ALA A 169 4.50 -5.88 -15.11
N HIS A 170 4.90 -6.80 -14.23
CA HIS A 170 5.24 -6.48 -12.84
C HIS A 170 6.49 -5.59 -12.76
N LEU A 171 7.48 -5.76 -13.63
CA LEU A 171 8.64 -4.86 -13.70
C LEU A 171 8.23 -3.42 -14.06
N PHE A 172 7.27 -3.24 -14.97
CA PHE A 172 6.73 -1.90 -15.27
C PHE A 172 6.03 -1.28 -14.07
N GLU A 173 5.21 -2.05 -13.34
CA GLU A 173 4.56 -1.58 -12.11
C GLU A 173 5.58 -1.19 -11.03
N VAL A 174 6.64 -2.01 -10.85
CA VAL A 174 7.73 -1.72 -9.91
C VAL A 174 8.49 -0.46 -10.31
N ALA A 175 8.85 -0.30 -11.58
CA ALA A 175 9.55 0.89 -12.07
C ALA A 175 8.70 2.15 -11.85
N PHE A 176 7.39 2.08 -12.15
CA PHE A 176 6.46 3.15 -11.90
C PHE A 176 6.38 3.47 -10.40
N LEU A 177 6.20 2.47 -9.55
CA LEU A 177 6.12 2.64 -8.10
C LEU A 177 7.41 3.26 -7.55
N ALA A 178 8.58 2.78 -7.98
CA ALA A 178 9.86 3.27 -7.48
C ALA A 178 10.06 4.75 -7.84
N TYR A 179 9.72 5.13 -9.08
CA TYR A 179 9.81 6.52 -9.53
C TYR A 179 8.82 7.43 -8.78
N PHE A 180 7.53 7.11 -8.83
CA PHE A 180 6.49 7.96 -8.25
C PHE A 180 6.50 7.94 -6.73
N GLY A 181 6.83 6.80 -6.13
CA GLY A 181 6.92 6.60 -4.68
C GLY A 181 8.02 7.47 -4.07
N ARG A 182 9.21 7.49 -4.68
CA ARG A 182 10.30 8.35 -4.20
C ARG A 182 10.06 9.84 -4.51
N LYS A 183 9.66 10.16 -5.73
CA LYS A 183 9.55 11.55 -6.18
C LYS A 183 8.34 12.30 -5.62
N HIS A 184 7.21 11.60 -5.45
CA HIS A 184 5.94 12.24 -5.13
C HIS A 184 5.40 11.88 -3.74
N VAL A 185 5.45 10.59 -3.36
CA VAL A 185 4.99 10.13 -2.04
C VAL A 185 6.09 10.28 -0.97
N LYS A 186 7.35 10.47 -1.37
CA LYS A 186 8.53 10.56 -0.49
C LYS A 186 8.67 9.29 0.36
N LEU A 187 8.55 8.12 -0.27
CA LEU A 187 8.81 6.84 0.39
C LEU A 187 10.30 6.73 0.79
N SER A 188 10.57 6.07 1.91
CA SER A 188 11.93 5.69 2.28
C SER A 188 12.48 4.62 1.33
N THR A 189 13.80 4.45 1.29
CA THR A 189 14.44 3.40 0.50
C THR A 189 13.94 2.01 0.90
N SER A 190 13.82 1.74 2.20
CA SER A 190 13.30 0.47 2.71
C SER A 190 11.85 0.22 2.29
N ALA A 191 10.96 1.21 2.44
CA ALA A 191 9.58 1.11 2.01
C ALA A 191 9.48 0.89 0.48
N THR A 192 10.32 1.57 -0.30
CA THR A 192 10.36 1.40 -1.76
C THR A 192 10.72 -0.04 -2.14
N ILE A 193 11.73 -0.62 -1.48
CA ILE A 193 12.15 -2.01 -1.73
C ILE A 193 11.03 -2.98 -1.35
N GLN A 194 10.42 -2.81 -0.17
CA GLN A 194 9.33 -3.66 0.28
C GLN A 194 8.12 -3.61 -0.67
N TRP A 195 7.74 -2.40 -1.12
CA TRP A 195 6.68 -2.23 -2.11
C TRP A 195 7.04 -2.91 -3.42
N SER A 196 8.28 -2.71 -3.90
CA SER A 196 8.75 -3.29 -5.16
C SER A 196 8.70 -4.82 -5.13
N LEU A 197 9.13 -5.44 -4.02
CA LEU A 197 9.05 -6.90 -3.86
C LEU A 197 7.59 -7.37 -3.87
N LEU A 198 6.72 -6.75 -3.08
CA LEU A 198 5.32 -7.16 -3.02
C LEU A 198 4.59 -6.97 -4.36
N VAL A 199 4.80 -5.85 -5.05
CA VAL A 199 4.25 -5.62 -6.40
C VAL A 199 4.85 -6.62 -7.38
N PHE A 200 6.14 -6.93 -7.31
CA PHE A 200 6.73 -7.91 -8.20
C PHE A 200 6.13 -9.32 -8.04
N PHE A 201 5.77 -9.71 -6.83
CA PHE A 201 5.19 -11.04 -6.57
C PHE A 201 3.66 -11.09 -6.69
N CYS A 202 2.97 -9.98 -6.50
CA CYS A 202 1.50 -9.95 -6.44
C CYS A 202 0.84 -9.15 -7.56
N GLY A 203 1.60 -8.29 -8.24
CA GLY A 203 1.14 -7.44 -9.32
C GLY A 203 0.15 -6.35 -8.90
N TYR A 204 -0.76 -6.07 -9.84
CA TYR A 204 -1.74 -4.99 -9.78
C TYR A 204 -2.53 -4.88 -8.45
N PRO A 205 -3.01 -5.96 -7.81
CA PRO A 205 -3.78 -5.83 -6.57
C PRO A 205 -3.02 -5.22 -5.38
N ILE A 206 -1.69 -5.34 -5.34
CA ILE A 206 -0.86 -4.58 -4.39
C ILE A 206 -0.58 -3.20 -4.95
N PHE A 207 -0.24 -3.10 -6.24
CA PHE A 207 0.04 -1.82 -6.87
C PHE A 207 -1.13 -0.82 -6.78
N SER A 208 -2.38 -1.29 -6.83
CA SER A 208 -3.58 -0.45 -6.68
C SER A 208 -3.65 0.23 -5.30
N GLU A 209 -3.15 -0.42 -4.25
CA GLU A 209 -3.06 0.20 -2.91
C GLU A 209 -2.09 1.38 -2.89
N PHE A 210 -1.04 1.34 -3.73
CA PHE A 210 -0.11 2.45 -3.92
C PHE A 210 -0.72 3.56 -4.79
N ILE A 211 -1.48 3.19 -5.84
CA ILE A 211 -2.19 4.15 -6.69
C ILE A 211 -3.14 5.05 -5.88
N ASP A 212 -3.81 4.52 -4.87
CA ASP A 212 -4.65 5.31 -3.94
C ASP A 212 -3.90 6.54 -3.39
N PHE A 213 -2.63 6.38 -2.98
CA PHE A 213 -1.84 7.51 -2.46
C PHE A 213 -1.56 8.57 -3.52
N LEU A 214 -1.36 8.14 -4.77
CA LEU A 214 -1.14 9.07 -5.89
C LEU A 214 -2.41 9.81 -6.27
N GLU A 215 -3.56 9.14 -6.27
CA GLU A 215 -4.86 9.79 -6.50
C GLU A 215 -5.13 10.85 -5.44
N VAL A 216 -4.90 10.51 -4.18
CA VAL A 216 -5.02 11.42 -3.05
C VAL A 216 -4.12 12.64 -3.21
N LEU A 217 -2.86 12.43 -3.60
CA LEU A 217 -1.92 13.52 -3.86
C LEU A 217 -2.37 14.42 -5.03
N LYS A 218 -2.90 13.82 -6.10
CA LYS A 218 -3.41 14.57 -7.27
C LYS A 218 -4.61 15.43 -6.89
N ARG A 219 -5.56 14.89 -6.11
CA ARG A 219 -6.74 15.63 -5.63
C ARG A 219 -6.33 16.80 -4.74
N SER A 220 -5.48 16.55 -3.74
CA SER A 220 -4.96 17.60 -2.86
C SER A 220 -4.29 18.75 -3.63
N LYS A 221 -3.53 18.45 -4.69
CA LYS A 221 -2.93 19.48 -5.55
C LYS A 221 -3.94 20.21 -6.43
N ALA A 222 -5.02 19.56 -6.85
CA ALA A 222 -6.06 20.18 -7.66
C ALA A 222 -6.88 21.17 -6.83
N ASP A 223 -7.18 20.82 -5.58
CA ASP A 223 -7.93 21.69 -4.66
C ASP A 223 -7.14 22.96 -4.29
N LYS A 224 -5.81 22.88 -4.19
CA LYS A 224 -4.95 24.07 -3.98
C LYS A 224 -4.90 25.06 -5.15
N LYS A 225 -5.38 24.67 -6.34
CA LYS A 225 -5.38 25.54 -7.53
C LYS A 225 -6.70 26.30 -7.72
N LYS A 226 -7.73 25.96 -6.95
CA LYS A 226 -9.02 26.64 -6.94
C LYS A 226 -9.01 27.75 -5.90
#